data_AF-A0A6A3MWX1-F1
#
_entry.id   AF-A0A6A3MWX1-F1
#
_cell.length_a   1.000
_cell.length_b   1.000
_cell.length_c   1.000
_cell.angle_alpha   90.00
_cell.angle_beta   90.00
_cell.angle_gamma   90.00
#
_symmetry.space_group_name_H-M   'P 1'
#
loop_
_entity.id
_entity.type
_entity.pdbx_description
1 polymer ?
#
loop_
_entity_poly.entity_id
_entity_poly.type
_entity_poly.pdbx_seq_one_letter_code
_entity_poly.pdbx_strand_id
1 'polypeptide(L)'
;MAQKGFRAINGCHEHSFVATTLLDQTRRMHRRLYEIWYDLRNAFGSVHQDMLRYVLRLLGVEPSFIARCEDIYQDSFFIAGNGADATGGMPDRVSNRDIVRALYTPEEDDDYFMCRLCFV
;
A
#
# COMPACT_ATOMS: atom_id res chain seq x y z
N MET A 1 -11.48 1.17 16.80
CA MET A 1 -10.31 0.82 15.96
C MET A 1 -10.60 1.22 14.52
N ALA A 2 -9.75 2.04 13.91
CA ALA A 2 -9.92 2.56 12.55
C ALA A 2 -9.27 1.70 11.45
N GLN A 3 -8.24 0.90 11.77
CA GLN A 3 -7.58 0.02 10.81
C GLN A 3 -8.43 -1.22 10.51
N LYS A 4 -8.83 -1.35 9.24
CA LYS A 4 -9.71 -2.41 8.74
C LYS A 4 -9.03 -3.34 7.72
N GLY A 5 -8.07 -2.83 6.95
CA GLY A 5 -7.27 -3.63 6.02
C GLY A 5 -6.23 -4.50 6.73
N PHE A 6 -5.85 -5.61 6.07
CA PHE A 6 -4.81 -6.55 6.52
C PHE A 6 -5.05 -7.17 7.91
N ARG A 7 -6.32 -7.39 8.27
CA ARG A 7 -6.72 -8.08 9.51
C ARG A 7 -7.54 -9.33 9.18
N ALA A 8 -7.60 -10.27 10.12
CA ALA A 8 -8.40 -11.50 9.99
C ALA A 8 -9.94 -11.28 10.12
N ILE A 9 -10.39 -10.03 10.07
CA ILE A 9 -11.81 -9.65 10.18
C ILE A 9 -12.26 -9.00 8.86
N ASN A 10 -13.53 -9.15 8.50
CA ASN A 10 -14.09 -8.48 7.32
C ASN A 10 -14.26 -6.98 7.59
N GLY A 11 -13.15 -6.25 7.51
CA GLY A 11 -13.10 -4.83 7.82
C GLY A 11 -13.81 -3.95 6.79
N CYS A 12 -13.93 -4.40 5.54
CA CYS A 12 -14.61 -3.66 4.47
C CYS A 12 -16.10 -3.52 4.76
N HIS A 13 -16.77 -4.62 5.11
CA HIS A 13 -18.21 -4.59 5.41
C HIS A 13 -18.53 -3.67 6.59
N GLU A 14 -17.71 -3.72 7.65
CA GLU A 14 -17.89 -2.84 8.80
C GLU A 14 -17.71 -1.37 8.43
N HIS A 15 -16.73 -1.04 7.59
CA HIS A 15 -16.49 0.34 7.18
C HIS A 15 -17.59 0.87 6.26
N SER A 16 -18.04 0.08 5.27
CA SER A 16 -19.17 0.43 4.41
C SER A 16 -20.46 0.58 5.21
N PHE A 17 -20.69 -0.28 6.21
CA PHE A 17 -21.84 -0.15 7.10
C PHE A 17 -21.79 1.15 7.92
N VAL A 18 -20.63 1.50 8.49
CA VAL A 18 -20.46 2.74 9.26
C VAL A 18 -20.66 3.97 8.37
N ALA A 19 -20.06 4.00 7.18
CA ALA A 19 -20.23 5.10 6.22
C ALA A 19 -21.70 5.27 5.82
N THR A 20 -22.39 4.17 5.48
CA THR A 20 -23.82 4.18 5.14
C THR A 20 -24.67 4.67 6.31
N THR A 21 -24.36 4.23 7.52
CA THR A 21 -25.07 4.67 8.74
C THR A 21 -24.90 6.15 8.99
N LEU A 22 -23.67 6.68 8.85
CA LEU A 22 -23.39 8.11 9.00
C LEU A 22 -24.13 8.94 7.94
N LEU A 23 -24.19 8.46 6.70
CA LEU A 23 -24.96 9.10 5.63
C LEU A 23 -26.47 9.15 5.94
N ASP A 24 -27.06 8.02 6.37
CA ASP A 24 -28.49 7.95 6.73
C ASP A 24 -28.83 8.85 7.92
N GLN A 25 -28.01 8.83 8.97
CA GLN A 25 -28.19 9.69 10.14
C GLN A 25 -28.08 11.18 9.80
N THR A 26 -27.11 11.55 8.96
CA THR A 26 -26.93 12.94 8.51
C THR A 26 -28.14 13.43 7.74
N ARG A 27 -28.69 12.58 6.84
CA ARG A 27 -29.92 12.88 6.09
C ARG A 27 -31.11 13.10 7.02
N ARG A 28 -31.33 12.23 8.00
CA ARG A 28 -32.45 12.33 8.96
C ARG A 28 -32.35 13.54 9.86
N MET A 29 -31.14 13.90 10.28
CA MET A 29 -30.91 15.04 11.18
C MET A 29 -30.72 16.38 10.45
N HIS A 30 -30.80 16.40 9.11
CA HIS A 30 -30.53 17.58 8.28
C HIS A 30 -29.18 18.25 8.61
N ARG A 31 -28.14 17.44 8.87
CA ARG A 31 -26.79 17.93 9.15
C ARG A 31 -25.94 17.90 7.88
N ARG A 32 -24.76 18.52 7.93
CA ARG A 32 -23.75 18.41 6.88
C ARG A 32 -22.74 17.34 7.28
N LEU A 33 -22.40 16.46 6.34
CA LEU A 33 -21.32 15.50 6.46
C LEU A 33 -20.26 15.85 5.42
N TYR A 34 -19.00 15.86 5.84
CA TYR A 34 -17.85 16.09 4.98
C TYR A 34 -17.00 14.83 5.00
N GLU A 35 -16.63 14.33 3.83
CA GLU A 35 -15.82 13.14 3.65
C GLU A 35 -14.58 13.49 2.84
N ILE A 36 -13.43 13.01 3.31
CA ILE A 36 -12.14 13.23 2.67
C ILE A 36 -11.51 11.87 2.45
N TRP A 37 -11.15 11.60 1.20
CA TRP A 37 -10.49 10.38 0.77
C TRP A 37 -9.00 10.67 0.60
N TYR A 38 -8.15 9.93 1.30
CA TYR A 38 -6.71 9.98 1.14
C TYR A 38 -6.24 8.66 0.54
N ASP A 39 -5.66 8.72 -0.66
CA ASP A 39 -4.93 7.61 -1.23
C ASP A 39 -3.45 7.96 -1.34
N LEU A 40 -2.60 7.05 -0.86
CA LEU A 40 -1.16 7.27 -0.77
C LEU A 40 -0.49 6.71 -2.01
N ARG A 41 0.10 7.58 -2.84
CA ARG A 41 0.90 7.17 -4.00
C ARG A 41 2.03 6.26 -3.54
N ASN A 42 2.14 5.08 -4.17
CA ASN A 42 3.17 4.09 -3.85
C ASN A 42 3.23 3.76 -2.34
N ALA A 43 2.08 3.45 -1.74
CA ALA A 43 1.94 3.30 -0.28
C ALA A 43 2.94 2.33 0.38
N PHE A 44 3.41 1.30 -0.34
CA PHE A 44 4.39 0.35 0.18
C PHE A 44 5.84 0.72 -0.17
N GLY A 45 6.08 1.20 -1.40
CA GLY A 45 7.44 1.53 -1.86
C GLY A 45 7.93 2.91 -1.44
N SER A 46 7.03 3.82 -1.04
CA SER A 46 7.39 5.15 -0.52
C SER A 46 7.83 5.14 0.95
N VAL A 47 7.58 4.04 1.67
CA VAL A 47 7.92 3.94 3.09
C VAL A 47 9.40 3.59 3.23
N HIS A 48 10.14 4.45 3.93
CA HIS A 48 11.56 4.19 4.22
C HIS A 48 11.71 3.01 5.19
N GLN A 49 12.60 2.05 4.86
CA GLN A 49 12.78 0.84 5.67
C GLN A 49 13.27 1.15 7.10
N ASP A 50 14.02 2.22 7.30
CA ASP A 50 14.40 2.70 8.64
C ASP A 50 13.19 3.06 9.51
N MET A 51 12.14 3.62 8.90
CA MET A 51 10.92 3.97 9.63
C MET A 51 10.17 2.73 10.09
N LEU A 52 10.11 1.68 9.26
CA LEU A 52 9.53 0.40 9.65
C LEU A 52 10.28 -0.20 10.85
N ARG A 53 11.62 -0.21 10.81
CA ARG A 53 12.46 -0.70 11.90
C ARG A 53 12.29 0.12 13.18
N TYR A 54 12.25 1.45 13.05
CA TYR A 54 12.00 2.35 14.16
C TYR A 54 10.67 2.05 14.85
N VAL A 55 9.59 1.89 14.08
CA VAL A 55 8.26 1.58 14.62
C VAL A 55 8.23 0.20 15.29
N LEU A 56 8.85 -0.82 14.70
CA LEU A 56 8.92 -2.16 15.32
C LEU A 56 9.64 -2.12 16.67
N ARG A 57 10.75 -1.37 16.79
CA ARG A 57 11.45 -1.15 18.06
C ARG A 57 10.56 -0.44 19.07
N LEU A 58 9.83 0.59 18.64
CA LEU A 58 8.92 1.35 19.50
C LEU A 58 7.77 0.46 20.04
N LEU A 59 7.31 -0.50 19.24
CA LEU A 59 6.30 -1.49 19.63
C LEU A 59 6.84 -2.60 20.55
N GLY A 60 8.14 -2.58 20.87
CA GLY A 60 8.78 -3.57 21.75
C GLY A 60 9.04 -4.92 21.08
N VAL A 61 9.11 -4.96 19.75
CA VAL A 61 9.43 -6.19 19.01
C VAL A 61 10.89 -6.57 19.25
N GLU A 62 11.11 -7.87 19.45
CA GLU A 62 12.41 -8.42 19.83
C GLU A 62 13.45 -8.25 18.69
N PRO A 63 14.72 -7.88 19.00
CA PRO A 63 15.72 -7.55 17.97
C PRO A 63 15.99 -8.66 16.96
N SER A 64 15.97 -9.94 17.36
CA SER A 64 16.20 -11.04 16.41
C SER A 64 15.08 -11.16 15.37
N PHE A 65 13.83 -10.85 15.74
CA PHE A 65 12.73 -10.77 14.78
C PHE A 65 12.92 -9.62 13.78
N ILE A 66 13.33 -8.43 14.27
CA ILE A 66 13.59 -7.27 13.40
C ILE A 66 14.74 -7.58 12.43
N ALA A 67 15.80 -8.24 12.91
CA ALA A 67 16.92 -8.67 12.07
C ALA A 67 16.46 -9.61 10.94
N ARG A 68 15.58 -10.59 11.23
CA ARG A 68 15.01 -11.43 10.16
C ARG A 68 14.18 -10.65 9.16
N CYS A 69 13.42 -9.65 9.60
CA CYS A 69 12.71 -8.77 8.68
C CYS A 69 13.67 -8.00 7.77
N GLU A 70 14.80 -7.54 8.32
CA GLU A 70 15.85 -6.88 7.55
C GLU A 70 16.49 -7.82 6.53
N ASP A 71 16.79 -9.06 6.91
CA ASP A 71 17.33 -10.08 5.99
C ASP A 71 16.41 -10.33 4.78
N ILE A 72 15.08 -10.22 4.96
CA ILE A 72 14.12 -10.37 3.85
C ILE A 72 14.25 -9.20 2.84
N TYR A 73 14.55 -8.00 3.32
CA TYR A 73 14.71 -6.82 2.47
C TYR A 73 16.13 -6.67 1.92
N GLN A 74 17.14 -7.18 2.62
CA GLN A 74 18.54 -7.11 2.19
C GLN A 74 18.78 -7.99 0.96
N ASP A 75 19.43 -7.42 -0.07
CA ASP A 75 19.75 -8.11 -1.33
C ASP A 75 18.56 -8.81 -2.00
N SER A 76 17.36 -8.28 -1.76
CA SER A 76 16.14 -8.72 -2.41
C SER A 76 16.02 -8.09 -3.80
N PHE A 77 16.00 -8.96 -4.81
CA PHE A 77 15.82 -8.61 -6.22
C PHE A 77 14.55 -9.31 -6.70
N PHE A 78 13.72 -8.61 -7.45
CA PHE A 78 12.70 -9.24 -8.27
C PHE A 78 13.28 -9.51 -9.67
N ILE A 79 12.61 -10.39 -10.39
CA ILE A 79 12.87 -10.63 -11.79
C ILE A 79 11.69 -10.05 -12.54
N ALA A 80 11.91 -8.94 -13.25
CA ALA A 80 10.94 -8.41 -14.19
C ALA A 80 11.22 -9.05 -15.56
N GLY A 81 10.45 -10.07 -15.93
CA GLY A 81 10.51 -10.62 -17.27
C GLY A 81 9.78 -9.69 -18.24
N ASN A 82 10.48 -9.15 -19.22
CA ASN A 82 9.83 -8.53 -20.37
C ASN A 82 9.35 -9.65 -21.32
N GLY A 83 8.29 -9.42 -22.11
CA GLY A 83 7.78 -10.41 -23.07
C GLY A 83 8.81 -10.89 -24.11
N ALA A 84 9.94 -10.18 -24.26
CA ALA A 84 11.09 -10.57 -25.08
C ALA A 84 12.01 -11.63 -24.43
N ASP A 85 11.94 -11.82 -23.11
CA ASP A 85 12.75 -12.80 -22.36
C ASP A 85 12.28 -14.24 -22.54
N ALA A 86 11.12 -14.44 -23.20
CA ALA A 86 10.61 -15.74 -23.61
C ALA A 86 11.57 -16.52 -24.56
N THR A 87 12.60 -15.84 -25.09
CA THR A 87 13.58 -16.39 -26.03
C THR A 87 14.91 -16.86 -25.40
N GLY A 88 15.01 -16.91 -24.06
CA GLY A 88 16.11 -17.59 -23.36
C GLY A 88 17.26 -16.71 -22.87
N GLY A 89 17.06 -15.40 -22.74
CA GLY A 89 17.97 -14.51 -22.03
C GLY A 89 17.85 -14.67 -20.51
N MET A 90 18.97 -14.61 -19.79
CA MET A 90 18.94 -14.50 -18.32
C MET A 90 18.23 -13.19 -17.97
N PRO A 91 17.15 -13.22 -17.18
CA PRO A 91 16.38 -12.02 -16.94
C PRO A 91 17.15 -11.05 -16.03
N ASP A 92 17.03 -9.76 -16.29
CA ASP A 92 17.76 -8.74 -15.54
C ASP A 92 17.35 -8.74 -14.06
N ARG A 93 18.34 -8.84 -13.17
CA ARG A 93 18.14 -8.69 -11.73
C ARG A 93 18.01 -7.21 -11.44
N VAL A 94 16.78 -6.74 -11.31
CA VAL A 94 16.51 -5.36 -10.92
C VAL A 94 16.39 -5.32 -9.39
N SER A 95 17.06 -4.36 -8.75
CA SER A 95 16.93 -4.19 -7.29
C SER A 95 15.53 -3.72 -6.94
N ASN A 96 15.00 -4.15 -5.78
CA ASN A 96 13.76 -3.65 -5.19
C ASN A 96 13.62 -2.12 -5.28
N ARG A 97 14.72 -1.40 -5.08
CA ARG A 97 14.77 0.07 -5.17
C ARG A 97 14.53 0.59 -6.60
N ASP A 98 14.98 -0.12 -7.62
CA ASP A 98 15.02 0.36 -8.99
C ASP A 98 13.69 0.12 -9.74
N ILE A 99 12.94 -0.98 -9.49
CA ILE A 99 11.54 -1.07 -9.99
C ILE A 99 10.62 -0.14 -9.22
N VAL A 100 10.77 0.01 -7.90
CA VAL A 100 9.94 1.00 -7.18
C VAL A 100 10.17 2.41 -7.73
N ARG A 101 11.37 2.70 -8.25
CA ARG A 101 11.60 3.94 -9.00
C ARG A 101 10.96 3.93 -10.39
N ALA A 102 11.05 2.82 -11.14
CA ALA A 102 10.57 2.72 -12.52
C ALA A 102 9.04 2.59 -12.66
N LEU A 103 8.35 1.85 -11.78
CA LEU A 103 6.88 1.71 -11.78
C LEU A 103 6.16 2.96 -11.27
N TYR A 104 6.88 3.83 -10.55
CA TYR A 104 6.31 5.01 -9.93
C TYR A 104 7.00 6.32 -10.36
N THR A 105 7.81 6.28 -11.43
CA THR A 105 8.25 7.48 -12.13
C THR A 105 7.02 8.19 -12.67
N PRO A 106 6.80 9.47 -12.35
CA PRO A 106 5.64 10.19 -12.85
C PRO A 106 5.77 10.37 -14.36
N GLU A 107 4.87 9.79 -15.14
CA GLU A 107 4.42 10.48 -16.35
C GLU A 107 3.66 11.72 -15.88
N GLU A 108 3.97 12.89 -16.45
CA GLU A 108 3.56 14.21 -15.96
C GLU A 108 2.02 14.46 -15.93
N ASP A 109 1.17 13.48 -16.22
CA ASP A 109 -0.26 13.69 -16.53
C ASP A 109 -1.29 12.77 -15.83
N ASP A 110 -0.91 11.98 -14.82
CA ASP A 110 -1.85 11.02 -14.20
C ASP A 110 -2.46 11.49 -12.85
N ASP A 111 -3.22 12.58 -12.91
CA ASP A 111 -4.21 12.93 -11.87
C ASP A 111 -5.55 12.15 -12.04
N TYR A 112 -5.69 11.35 -13.10
CA TYR A 112 -6.97 10.74 -13.51
C TYR A 112 -7.14 9.24 -13.18
N PHE A 113 -6.09 8.52 -12.74
CA PHE A 113 -6.18 7.07 -12.58
C PHE A 113 -6.96 6.60 -11.32
N MET A 114 -7.28 7.50 -10.39
CA MET A 114 -7.94 7.14 -9.12
C MET A 114 -9.45 6.86 -9.23
N CYS A 115 -10.09 7.24 -10.34
CA CYS A 115 -11.54 7.01 -10.50
C CYS A 115 -11.91 5.60 -10.97
N ARG A 116 -10.95 4.74 -11.35
CA ARG A 116 -11.28 3.50 -12.09
C ARG A 116 -10.93 2.18 -11.39
N LEU A 117 -10.19 2.18 -10.28
CA LEU A 117 -9.76 0.93 -9.64
C LEU A 117 -10.55 0.52 -8.38
N CYS A 118 -11.52 1.31 -7.91
CA CYS A 118 -12.34 0.97 -6.74
C CYS A 118 -13.70 0.33 -7.06
N PHE A 119 -13.97 -0.04 -8.31
CA PHE A 119 -15.17 -0.80 -8.70
C PHE A 119 -14.85 -1.94 -9.67
N VAL A 120 -14.11 -2.95 -9.20
CA VAL A 120 -14.33 -4.37 -9.54
C VAL A 120 -14.06 -5.20 -8.29
#